data_AF-A0A137QKX3-F1
#
_entry.id   AF-A0A137QKX3-F1
#
_cell.length_a   1.000
_cell.length_b   1.000
_cell.length_c   1.000
_cell.angle_alpha   90.00
_cell.angle_beta   90.00
_cell.angle_gamma   90.00
#
_symmetry.space_group_name_H-M   'P 1'
#
loop_
_entity.id
_entity.type
_entity.pdbx_description
1 polymer ?
#
loop_
_entity_poly.entity_id
_entity_poly.type
_entity_poly.pdbx_seq_one_letter_code
_entity_poly.pdbx_strand_id
1 'polypeptide(L)'
;MSTSTGPPIQYTTYTPTASTDTSTIQPQASHYPNHYPNVPITVPLTGPIPGQPTAPFYSPYPTAAVPGTTPGVPAQRALRKLIENECMDVGFDSADVQSMRRLEVELVAFIQQLFERAHEFANLANRAGTIPSDLLLALNDFGIEPKDLYPLARKHTHPPPVRIESRASPMKLTFSASRSPSPDLLPSDDEPGPPIIPTTLRGLPPYLPQLPPKHTYLQTPASPPKKAALPSLEKKLKTASLVQESLKNLLLATEDSTGQEDAELLGHIVNWETGLHPRKRWKVGGR
;
A
#
# COMPACT_ATOMS: atom_id res chain seq x y z
N MET A 1 60.56 -14.30 0.07
CA MET A 1 59.95 -15.23 -0.91
C MET A 1 59.59 -16.49 -0.16
N SER A 2 58.32 -16.66 0.22
CA SER A 2 57.86 -17.85 0.95
C SER A 2 56.49 -18.22 0.42
N THR A 3 56.45 -19.24 -0.42
CA THR A 3 55.25 -19.81 -1.03
C THR A 3 54.68 -20.88 -0.10
N SER A 4 53.47 -20.65 0.40
CA SER A 4 52.71 -21.61 1.21
C SER A 4 51.74 -22.37 0.30
N THR A 5 51.92 -23.70 0.23
CA THR A 5 51.16 -24.64 -0.59
C THR A 5 49.96 -25.17 0.21
N GLY A 6 48.74 -24.94 -0.27
CA GLY A 6 47.50 -25.48 0.31
C GLY A 6 47.11 -26.85 -0.28
N PRO A 7 46.35 -27.68 0.47
CA PRO A 7 46.00 -29.05 0.06
C PRO A 7 44.81 -29.11 -0.93
N PRO A 8 44.63 -30.24 -1.64
CA PRO A 8 43.70 -30.35 -2.77
C PRO A 8 42.27 -30.66 -2.33
N ILE A 9 41.30 -30.09 -3.07
CA ILE A 9 39.86 -30.34 -2.92
C ILE A 9 39.47 -31.60 -3.69
N GLN A 10 38.78 -32.53 -3.04
CA GLN A 10 38.18 -33.71 -3.66
C GLN A 10 36.71 -33.44 -4.03
N TYR A 11 36.32 -33.81 -5.25
CA TYR A 11 34.96 -33.70 -5.76
C TYR A 11 34.26 -35.05 -5.62
N THR A 12 33.06 -35.07 -5.04
CA THR A 12 32.23 -36.28 -4.90
C THR A 12 31.14 -36.25 -5.96
N THR A 13 31.15 -37.24 -6.85
CA THR A 13 30.18 -37.43 -7.94
C THR A 13 29.05 -38.35 -7.46
N TYR A 14 27.79 -37.92 -7.62
CA TYR A 14 26.62 -38.76 -7.32
C TYR A 14 26.00 -39.31 -8.63
N THR A 15 25.77 -40.61 -8.65
CA THR A 15 25.06 -41.37 -9.68
C THR A 15 23.57 -41.48 -9.34
N PRO A 16 22.64 -41.33 -10.31
CA PRO A 16 21.23 -41.61 -10.08
C PRO A 16 20.86 -43.04 -10.47
N THR A 17 20.18 -43.74 -9.57
CA THR A 17 19.57 -45.05 -9.79
C THR A 17 18.14 -44.91 -10.29
N ALA A 18 17.84 -45.59 -11.40
CA ALA A 18 16.50 -45.75 -11.96
C ALA A 18 15.71 -46.81 -11.18
N SER A 19 14.40 -46.63 -11.06
CA SER A 19 13.47 -47.72 -10.75
C SER A 19 12.11 -47.50 -11.40
N THR A 20 11.53 -48.63 -11.77
CA THR A 20 10.47 -48.87 -12.75
C THR A 20 9.14 -49.22 -12.07
N ASP A 21 8.06 -49.04 -12.83
CA ASP A 21 6.78 -49.78 -12.84
C ASP A 21 5.81 -49.71 -11.63
N THR A 22 4.56 -49.31 -11.90
CA THR A 22 3.45 -50.23 -12.27
C THR A 22 2.09 -49.54 -12.04
N SER A 23 1.29 -49.47 -13.10
CA SER A 23 -0.05 -48.87 -13.12
C SER A 23 -1.12 -49.86 -12.66
N THR A 24 -2.06 -49.44 -11.80
CA THR A 24 -3.32 -50.15 -11.58
C THR A 24 -4.46 -49.14 -11.47
N ILE A 25 -5.51 -49.34 -12.28
CA ILE A 25 -6.62 -48.44 -12.54
C ILE A 25 -7.80 -48.75 -11.60
N GLN A 26 -8.35 -47.74 -10.92
CA GLN A 26 -9.65 -47.79 -10.24
C GLN A 26 -10.40 -46.45 -10.37
N PRO A 27 -11.76 -46.44 -10.29
CA PRO A 27 -12.61 -45.36 -10.79
C PRO A 27 -12.72 -44.15 -9.84
N GLN A 28 -12.79 -42.97 -10.44
CA GLN A 28 -12.68 -41.67 -9.78
C GLN A 28 -13.94 -41.25 -9.02
N ALA A 29 -13.82 -41.13 -7.70
CA ALA A 29 -14.48 -40.10 -6.93
C ALA A 29 -13.54 -38.89 -6.84
N SER A 30 -14.02 -37.68 -7.10
CA SER A 30 -13.23 -36.45 -7.16
C SER A 30 -12.72 -36.02 -5.77
N HIS A 31 -11.72 -36.72 -5.26
CA HIS A 31 -10.89 -36.32 -4.13
C HIS A 31 -9.73 -35.48 -4.67
N TYR A 32 -9.68 -34.20 -4.32
CA TYR A 32 -8.48 -33.39 -4.57
C TYR A 32 -7.34 -33.90 -3.68
N PRO A 33 -6.22 -34.38 -4.24
CA PRO A 33 -5.11 -34.83 -3.43
C PRO A 33 -4.30 -33.62 -2.97
N ASN A 34 -4.44 -33.24 -1.69
CA ASN A 34 -3.54 -32.31 -1.01
C ASN A 34 -2.13 -32.94 -0.93
N HIS A 35 -1.29 -32.69 -1.94
CA HIS A 35 0.14 -33.00 -1.88
C HIS A 35 0.89 -31.81 -1.28
N TYR A 36 0.83 -31.68 0.04
CA TYR A 36 1.89 -30.98 0.78
C TYR A 36 2.70 -32.04 1.52
N PRO A 37 4.01 -32.18 1.24
CA PRO A 37 4.86 -33.06 2.03
C PRO A 37 4.89 -32.55 3.46
N ASN A 38 4.37 -33.36 4.38
CA ASN A 38 4.42 -33.12 5.81
C ASN A 38 5.86 -33.36 6.27
N VAL A 39 6.71 -32.35 6.21
CA VAL A 39 8.07 -32.41 6.75
C VAL A 39 8.01 -32.19 8.27
N PRO A 40 8.45 -33.17 9.08
CA PRO A 40 8.55 -32.97 10.53
C PRO A 40 9.64 -31.93 10.83
N ILE A 41 9.24 -30.78 11.36
CA ILE A 41 10.14 -29.74 11.83
C ILE A 41 10.64 -30.14 13.22
N THR A 42 11.73 -30.90 13.29
CA THR A 42 12.60 -30.93 14.47
C THR A 42 13.41 -29.65 14.49
N VAL A 43 13.16 -28.77 15.46
CA VAL A 43 13.96 -27.56 15.70
C VAL A 43 15.17 -27.94 16.55
N PRO A 44 16.40 -27.98 16.03
CA PRO A 44 17.58 -28.08 16.87
C PRO A 44 17.89 -26.70 17.46
N LEU A 45 17.93 -26.64 18.78
CA LEU A 45 18.42 -25.52 19.57
C LEU A 45 19.96 -25.58 19.60
N THR A 46 20.66 -24.90 18.69
CA THR A 46 22.14 -24.85 18.71
C THR A 46 22.70 -23.53 18.22
N GLY A 47 23.38 -22.82 19.13
CA GLY A 47 24.73 -22.24 18.90
C GLY A 47 24.85 -20.92 18.13
N PRO A 48 25.61 -19.93 18.63
CA PRO A 48 25.99 -18.74 17.86
C PRO A 48 27.00 -19.10 16.76
N ILE A 49 26.67 -18.75 15.52
CA ILE A 49 27.56 -18.90 14.35
C ILE A 49 28.38 -17.61 14.21
N PRO A 50 29.71 -17.64 14.35
CA PRO A 50 30.56 -16.48 14.05
C PRO A 50 30.85 -16.42 12.55
N GLY A 51 30.56 -15.28 11.92
CA GLY A 51 31.08 -14.97 10.58
C GLY A 51 30.07 -14.90 9.43
N GLN A 52 28.79 -14.62 9.69
CA GLN A 52 27.86 -14.32 8.61
C GLN A 52 28.04 -12.85 8.16
N PRO A 53 28.43 -12.57 6.90
CA PRO A 53 28.42 -11.21 6.39
C PRO A 53 26.98 -10.68 6.45
N THR A 54 26.79 -9.59 7.20
CA THR A 54 25.53 -8.87 7.29
C THR A 54 25.11 -8.43 5.90
N ALA A 55 24.23 -9.20 5.26
CA ALA A 55 23.51 -8.74 4.09
C ALA A 55 22.78 -7.45 4.50
N PRO A 56 22.81 -6.38 3.68
CA PRO A 56 22.07 -5.17 3.98
C PRO A 56 20.60 -5.54 4.17
N PHE A 57 20.04 -5.20 5.33
CA PHE A 57 18.61 -5.26 5.60
C PHE A 57 17.89 -4.30 4.63
N TYR A 58 17.64 -4.77 3.41
CA TYR A 58 16.63 -4.17 2.57
C TYR A 58 15.29 -4.56 3.18
N SER A 59 14.75 -3.68 4.02
CA SER A 59 13.32 -3.70 4.34
C SER A 59 12.56 -3.51 3.02
N PRO A 60 11.84 -4.52 2.51
CA PRO A 60 11.07 -4.40 1.27
C PRO A 60 9.75 -3.66 1.48
N TYR A 61 9.50 -3.14 2.69
CA TYR A 61 8.38 -2.25 2.93
C TYR A 61 8.72 -0.90 2.29
N PRO A 62 8.02 -0.45 1.22
CA PRO A 62 7.96 0.97 0.96
C PRO A 62 7.53 1.61 2.27
N THR A 63 8.30 2.56 2.77
CA THR A 63 7.88 3.43 3.88
C THR A 63 6.53 3.98 3.47
N ALA A 64 5.46 3.37 3.99
CA ALA A 64 4.11 3.74 3.66
C ALA A 64 4.02 5.21 4.01
N ALA A 65 3.93 6.06 2.98
CA ALA A 65 3.72 7.48 3.16
C ALA A 65 2.46 7.61 4.01
N VAL A 66 2.65 7.93 5.30
CA VAL A 66 1.57 7.99 6.28
C VAL A 66 0.56 9.02 5.75
N PRO A 67 -0.61 8.58 5.23
CA PRO A 67 -1.56 9.50 4.65
C PRO A 67 -2.46 9.98 5.78
N GLY A 68 -2.35 11.26 6.15
CA GLY A 68 -3.32 11.85 7.09
C GLY A 68 -2.93 13.13 7.82
N THR A 69 -1.66 13.49 7.84
CA THR A 69 -1.21 14.80 8.32
C THR A 69 -0.30 15.35 7.26
N THR A 70 -0.63 16.47 6.62
CA THR A 70 0.38 17.28 5.93
C THR A 70 1.46 17.59 6.98
N PRO A 71 2.62 16.92 6.95
CA PRO A 71 3.54 16.91 8.09
C PRO A 71 4.22 18.28 8.30
N GLY A 72 4.02 19.22 7.38
CA GLY A 72 4.60 20.56 7.42
C GLY A 72 3.83 21.59 8.24
N VAL A 73 2.50 21.58 8.31
CA VAL A 73 1.74 22.76 8.76
C VAL A 73 2.06 23.21 10.21
N PRO A 74 2.06 22.33 11.23
CA PRO A 74 2.41 22.76 12.58
C PRO A 74 3.89 23.11 12.75
N ALA A 75 4.80 22.37 12.10
CA ALA A 75 6.23 22.62 12.14
C ALA A 75 6.59 23.96 11.46
N GLN A 76 6.05 24.19 10.27
CA GLN A 76 6.14 25.46 9.53
C GLN A 76 5.62 26.63 10.37
N ARG A 77 4.48 26.48 11.04
CA ARG A 77 3.95 27.53 11.92
C ARG A 77 4.88 27.81 13.11
N ALA A 78 5.53 26.78 13.65
CA ALA A 78 6.51 26.94 14.72
C ALA A 78 7.79 27.64 14.23
N LEU A 79 8.32 27.24 13.08
CA LEU A 79 9.47 27.90 12.45
C LEU A 79 9.16 29.36 12.14
N ARG A 80 7.98 29.66 11.60
CA ARG A 80 7.58 31.05 11.33
C ARG A 80 7.56 31.88 12.60
N LYS A 81 6.97 31.37 13.69
CA LYS A 81 6.97 32.05 14.99
C LYS A 81 8.37 32.25 15.56
N LEU A 82 9.26 31.28 15.37
CA LEU A 82 10.67 31.41 15.76
C LEU A 82 11.31 32.59 15.01
N ILE A 83 11.14 32.63 13.69
CA ILE A 83 11.69 33.71 12.84
C ILE A 83 11.08 35.06 13.22
N GLU A 84 9.76 35.13 13.46
CA GLU A 84 9.07 36.34 13.93
C GLU A 84 9.66 36.84 15.26
N ASN A 85 9.86 35.94 16.22
CA ASN A 85 10.45 36.30 17.51
C ASN A 85 11.87 36.82 17.37
N GLU A 86 12.71 36.19 16.53
CA GLU A 86 14.08 36.67 16.28
C GLU A 86 14.09 38.03 15.56
N CYS A 87 13.18 38.25 14.61
CA CYS A 87 13.02 39.57 13.97
C CYS A 87 12.59 40.64 14.98
N MET A 88 11.68 40.32 15.89
CA MET A 88 11.25 41.23 16.96
C MET A 88 12.39 41.53 17.94
N ASP A 89 13.20 40.52 18.30
CA ASP A 89 14.37 40.67 19.18
C ASP A 89 15.44 41.61 18.60
N VAL A 90 15.57 41.65 17.27
CA VAL A 90 16.48 42.56 16.56
C VAL A 90 15.88 43.98 16.41
N GLY A 91 14.58 44.15 16.65
CA GLY A 91 13.89 45.43 16.55
C GLY A 91 13.29 45.72 15.17
N PHE A 92 13.03 44.69 14.36
CA PHE A 92 12.26 44.85 13.12
C PHE A 92 10.78 45.05 13.44
N ASP A 93 10.18 46.12 12.89
CA ASP A 93 8.75 46.43 13.06
C ASP A 93 7.87 45.68 12.05
N SER A 94 8.38 45.42 10.84
CA SER A 94 7.69 44.63 9.82
C SER A 94 8.67 43.87 8.92
N ALA A 95 8.22 42.76 8.36
CA ALA A 95 8.97 41.92 7.44
C ALA A 95 8.12 41.56 6.22
N ASP A 96 8.76 41.47 5.05
CA ASP A 96 8.10 40.99 3.84
C ASP A 96 7.79 39.48 3.94
N VAL A 97 6.56 39.12 3.57
CA VAL A 97 6.06 37.74 3.67
C VAL A 97 6.83 36.79 2.75
N GLN A 98 7.29 37.26 1.58
CA GLN A 98 8.06 36.41 0.67
C GLN A 98 9.47 36.14 1.22
N SER A 99 10.09 37.15 1.80
CA SER A 99 11.39 37.05 2.46
C SER A 99 11.35 36.09 3.65
N MET A 100 10.31 36.16 4.47
CA MET A 100 10.09 35.21 5.57
C MET A 100 9.95 33.76 5.08
N ARG A 101 9.19 33.54 3.99
CA ARG A 101 9.03 32.20 3.41
C ARG A 101 10.34 31.64 2.85
N ARG A 102 11.18 32.48 2.24
CA ARG A 102 12.50 32.07 1.76
C ARG A 102 13.41 31.68 2.93
N LEU A 103 13.43 32.49 3.98
CA LEU A 103 14.21 32.20 5.19
C LEU A 103 13.77 30.88 5.83
N GLU A 104 12.46 30.61 5.85
CA GLU A 104 11.91 29.33 6.32
C GLU A 104 12.47 28.14 5.53
N VAL A 105 12.47 28.22 4.19
CA VAL A 105 12.99 27.16 3.32
C VAL A 105 14.50 26.98 3.51
N GLU A 106 15.25 28.07 3.57
CA GLU A 106 16.71 28.03 3.79
C GLU A 106 17.07 27.47 5.16
N LEU A 107 16.32 27.80 6.20
CA LEU A 107 16.54 27.27 7.54
C LEU A 107 16.33 25.75 7.59
N VAL A 108 15.27 25.25 6.94
CA VAL A 108 15.01 23.82 6.83
C VAL A 108 16.13 23.12 6.04
N ALA A 109 16.54 23.70 4.92
CA ALA A 109 17.64 23.18 4.11
C ALA A 109 18.96 23.13 4.91
N PHE A 110 19.27 24.19 5.66
CA PHE A 110 20.44 24.25 6.51
C PHE A 110 20.43 23.18 7.61
N ILE A 111 19.32 22.99 8.32
CA ILE A 111 19.19 21.95 9.35
C ILE A 111 19.39 20.55 8.76
N GLN A 112 18.83 20.32 7.57
CA GLN A 112 18.99 19.04 6.86
C GLN A 112 20.44 18.80 6.46
N GLN A 113 21.10 19.79 5.85
CA GLN A 113 22.52 19.70 5.47
C GLN A 113 23.43 19.50 6.68
N LEU A 114 23.15 20.20 7.79
CA LEU A 114 23.89 20.05 9.04
C LEU A 114 23.79 18.62 9.58
N PHE A 115 22.58 18.04 9.57
CA PHE A 115 22.37 16.68 10.05
C PHE A 115 22.97 15.62 9.12
N GLU A 116 22.87 15.81 7.81
CA GLU A 116 23.51 14.94 6.82
C GLU A 116 25.02 14.90 7.02
N ARG A 117 25.65 16.07 7.19
CA ARG A 117 27.09 16.17 7.46
C ARG A 117 27.49 15.55 8.79
N ALA A 118 26.71 15.76 9.85
CA ALA A 118 26.93 15.11 11.14
C ALA A 118 26.80 13.58 11.03
N HIS A 119 25.88 13.10 10.20
CA HIS A 119 25.70 11.66 9.97
C HIS A 119 26.88 11.05 9.21
N GLU A 120 27.48 11.76 8.26
CA GLU A 120 28.74 11.35 7.63
C GLU A 120 29.86 11.18 8.65
N PHE A 121 30.00 12.09 9.62
CA PHE A 121 30.97 11.93 10.71
C PHE A 121 30.69 10.72 11.60
N ALA A 122 29.42 10.45 11.91
CA ALA A 122 29.04 9.24 12.63
C ALA A 122 29.39 7.98 11.85
N ASN A 123 29.17 7.98 10.53
CA ASN A 123 29.52 6.87 9.64
C ASN A 123 31.04 6.65 9.57
N LEU A 124 31.84 7.72 9.51
CA LEU A 124 33.31 7.63 9.59
C LEU A 124 33.79 7.01 10.90
N ALA A 125 33.03 7.18 11.99
CA ALA A 125 33.29 6.56 13.28
C ALA A 125 32.66 5.14 13.42
N ASN A 126 32.10 4.57 12.35
CA ASN A 126 31.36 3.30 12.35
C ASN A 126 30.19 3.27 13.35
N ARG A 127 29.53 4.40 13.58
CA ARG A 127 28.35 4.52 14.45
C ARG A 127 27.09 4.72 13.63
N ALA A 128 26.00 4.11 14.05
CA ALA A 128 24.69 4.26 13.41
C ALA A 128 23.99 5.58 13.74
N GLY A 129 24.42 6.29 14.79
CA GLY A 129 23.77 7.51 15.29
C GLY A 129 24.75 8.67 15.48
N THR A 130 24.25 9.89 15.33
CA THR A 130 25.01 11.12 15.54
C THR A 130 25.16 11.44 17.02
N ILE A 131 26.37 11.84 17.42
CA ILE A 131 26.70 12.30 18.78
C ILE A 131 26.88 13.83 18.75
N PRO A 132 26.71 14.57 19.88
CA PRO A 132 26.97 16.00 19.91
C PRO A 132 28.34 16.43 19.37
N SER A 133 29.38 15.61 19.53
CA SER A 133 30.70 15.86 18.93
C SER A 133 30.65 15.97 17.41
N ASP A 134 29.81 15.18 16.77
CA ASP A 134 29.69 15.10 15.31
C ASP A 134 28.97 16.34 14.78
N LEU A 135 27.98 16.85 15.54
CA LEU A 135 27.34 18.13 15.27
C LEU A 135 28.31 19.30 15.45
N LEU A 136 29.19 19.28 16.46
CA LEU A 136 30.20 20.32 16.64
C LEU A 136 31.20 20.35 15.48
N LEU A 137 31.60 19.19 14.96
CA LEU A 137 32.44 19.09 13.76
C LEU A 137 31.70 19.59 12.52
N ALA A 138 30.43 19.21 12.34
CA ALA A 138 29.61 19.70 11.25
C ALA A 138 29.44 21.23 11.30
N LEU A 139 29.18 21.82 12.47
CA LEU A 139 29.10 23.28 12.64
C LEU A 139 30.41 23.97 12.24
N ASN A 140 31.55 23.38 12.58
CA ASN A 140 32.86 23.90 12.19
C ASN A 140 33.06 23.87 10.66
N ASP A 141 32.56 22.84 9.96
CA ASP A 141 32.58 22.78 8.49
C ASP A 141 31.71 23.88 7.84
N PHE A 142 30.61 24.29 8.49
CA PHE A 142 29.79 25.43 8.06
C PHE A 142 30.34 26.79 8.52
N GLY A 143 31.52 26.82 9.17
CA GLY A 143 32.15 28.06 9.64
C GLY A 143 31.49 28.68 10.88
N ILE A 144 30.72 27.90 11.64
CA ILE A 144 30.08 28.34 12.89
C ILE A 144 30.94 27.84 14.05
N GLU A 145 31.63 28.76 14.74
CA GLU A 145 32.44 28.39 15.90
C GLU A 145 31.51 28.11 17.11
N PRO A 146 31.70 27.00 17.85
CA PRO A 146 30.90 26.70 19.04
C PRO A 146 30.97 27.80 20.11
N LYS A 147 32.02 28.64 20.09
CA LYS A 147 32.18 29.75 21.02
C LYS A 147 31.12 30.83 20.84
N ASP A 148 30.64 31.03 19.62
CA ASP A 148 29.63 32.03 19.27
C ASP A 148 28.24 31.65 19.80
N LEU A 149 28.04 30.36 20.13
CA LEU A 149 26.78 29.85 20.68
C LEU A 149 26.64 30.10 22.19
N TYR A 150 27.75 30.24 22.93
CA TYR A 150 27.71 30.50 24.38
C TYR A 150 26.96 31.78 24.78
N PRO A 151 27.18 32.96 24.16
CA PRO A 151 26.42 34.15 24.51
C PRO A 151 24.91 33.97 24.27
N LEU A 152 24.54 33.27 23.19
CA LEU A 152 23.14 32.96 22.89
C LEU A 152 22.54 32.02 23.95
N ALA A 153 23.26 30.96 24.33
CA ALA A 153 22.83 30.05 25.39
C ALA A 153 22.60 30.77 26.72
N ARG A 154 23.48 31.73 27.07
CA ARG A 154 23.32 32.55 28.28
C ARG A 154 22.12 33.50 28.20
N LYS A 155 21.86 34.10 27.03
CA LYS A 155 20.69 34.98 26.78
C LYS A 155 19.38 34.25 27.09
N HIS A 156 19.28 32.98 26.71
CA HIS A 156 18.05 32.19 26.94
C HIS A 156 17.95 31.56 28.33
N THR A 157 19.07 31.38 29.05
CA THR A 157 19.06 30.78 30.40
C THR A 157 18.55 31.77 31.46
N HIS A 158 18.74 33.07 31.23
CA HIS A 158 18.21 34.13 32.07
C HIS A 158 17.03 34.78 31.36
N PRO A 159 15.79 34.28 31.52
CA PRO A 159 14.64 34.98 30.97
C PRO A 159 14.67 36.41 31.52
N PRO A 160 14.57 37.44 30.66
CA PRO A 160 14.50 38.81 31.13
C PRO A 160 13.38 38.89 32.17
N PRO A 161 13.57 39.63 33.29
CA PRO A 161 12.54 39.78 34.30
C PRO A 161 11.28 40.28 33.59
N VAL A 162 10.29 39.41 33.49
CA VAL A 162 9.11 39.58 32.67
C VAL A 162 8.42 40.87 33.13
N ARG A 163 8.49 41.93 32.33
CA ARG A 163 7.52 43.02 32.43
C ARG A 163 6.19 42.42 32.02
N ILE A 164 5.30 42.25 32.99
CA ILE A 164 4.05 41.47 32.96
C ILE A 164 3.03 41.97 31.90
N GLU A 165 3.34 42.99 31.11
CA GLU A 165 2.31 43.77 30.41
C GLU A 165 1.97 43.36 28.97
N SER A 166 2.64 42.39 28.33
CA SER A 166 2.15 41.90 27.02
C SER A 166 2.37 40.41 26.80
N ARG A 167 1.27 39.69 26.98
CA ARG A 167 1.03 38.24 26.81
C ARG A 167 1.36 37.73 25.40
N ALA A 168 2.61 37.34 25.14
CA ALA A 168 2.85 36.21 24.24
C ALA A 168 2.71 34.94 25.07
N SER A 169 1.55 34.28 24.99
CA SER A 169 1.32 33.03 25.71
C SER A 169 2.44 32.04 25.34
N PRO A 170 3.12 31.42 26.32
CA PRO A 170 4.20 30.47 26.03
C PRO A 170 3.67 29.45 25.04
N MET A 171 4.42 29.22 23.96
CA MET A 171 4.02 28.32 22.88
C MET A 171 3.92 26.91 23.45
N LYS A 172 2.74 26.56 23.97
CA LYS A 172 2.44 25.21 24.43
C LYS A 172 2.49 24.35 23.19
N LEU A 173 3.53 23.52 23.10
CA LEU A 173 3.62 22.46 22.10
C LEU A 173 2.46 21.51 22.38
N THR A 174 1.30 21.81 21.78
CA THR A 174 0.18 20.88 21.79
C THR A 174 0.58 19.77 20.85
N PHE A 175 0.83 18.58 21.40
CA PHE A 175 0.93 17.38 20.59
C PHE A 175 -0.26 17.36 19.63
N SER A 176 0.00 17.06 18.36
CA SER A 176 -1.06 16.90 17.38
C SER A 176 -2.11 15.99 17.99
N ALA A 177 -3.38 16.37 17.88
CA ALA A 177 -4.48 15.55 18.38
C ALA A 177 -4.26 14.12 17.87
N SER A 178 -4.19 13.17 18.81
CA SER A 178 -4.03 11.76 18.46
C SER A 178 -5.06 11.42 17.41
N ARG A 179 -4.62 10.81 16.31
CA ARG A 179 -5.52 10.42 15.22
C ARG A 179 -6.69 9.65 15.84
N SER A 180 -7.91 10.01 15.48
CA SER A 180 -9.07 9.19 15.87
C SER A 180 -8.78 7.74 15.47
N PRO A 181 -9.02 6.76 16.35
CA PRO A 181 -8.76 5.37 16.02
C PRO A 181 -9.37 5.06 14.65
N SER A 182 -8.63 4.32 13.81
CA SER A 182 -9.15 3.91 12.50
C SER A 182 -10.54 3.31 12.72
N PRO A 183 -11.53 3.65 11.88
CA PRO A 183 -12.88 3.15 12.04
C PRO A 183 -12.85 1.63 12.15
N ASP A 184 -13.66 1.09 13.05
CA ASP A 184 -13.76 -0.35 13.24
C ASP A 184 -14.11 -0.99 11.89
N LEU A 185 -13.30 -1.95 11.46
CA LEU A 185 -13.48 -2.59 10.17
C LEU A 185 -14.86 -3.24 10.18
N LEU A 186 -15.66 -3.00 9.13
CA LEU A 186 -16.98 -3.60 9.04
C LEU A 186 -16.86 -5.12 9.25
N PRO A 187 -17.74 -5.72 10.08
CA PRO A 187 -17.78 -7.16 10.20
C PRO A 187 -17.92 -7.73 8.78
N SER A 188 -17.01 -8.62 8.39
CA SER A 188 -17.06 -9.24 7.06
C SER A 188 -18.41 -9.95 6.92
N ASP A 189 -19.26 -9.41 6.04
CA ASP A 189 -20.72 -9.65 5.95
C ASP A 189 -21.11 -11.07 5.47
N ASP A 190 -20.16 -12.01 5.39
CA ASP A 190 -20.28 -13.10 4.40
C ASP A 190 -19.87 -14.51 4.88
N GLU A 191 -19.90 -14.85 6.17
CA GLU A 191 -19.87 -16.28 6.54
C GLU A 191 -20.81 -16.68 7.69
N PRO A 192 -21.99 -17.27 7.38
CA PRO A 192 -22.68 -18.14 8.32
C PRO A 192 -21.93 -19.48 8.43
N GLY A 193 -20.80 -19.52 9.13
CA GLY A 193 -20.05 -20.76 9.36
C GLY A 193 -18.86 -20.61 10.33
N PRO A 194 -18.41 -21.71 10.97
CA PRO A 194 -17.19 -21.67 11.79
C PRO A 194 -15.98 -21.37 10.90
N PRO A 195 -15.08 -20.46 11.32
CA PRO A 195 -13.97 -20.00 10.49
C PRO A 195 -13.05 -21.17 10.13
N ILE A 196 -12.89 -21.41 8.84
CA ILE A 196 -11.96 -22.41 8.30
C ILE A 196 -10.54 -21.85 8.45
N ILE A 197 -9.96 -22.01 9.64
CA ILE A 197 -8.56 -21.69 9.92
C ILE A 197 -7.71 -22.85 9.38
N PRO A 198 -6.73 -22.60 8.48
CA PRO A 198 -5.86 -23.64 7.99
C PRO A 198 -5.08 -24.28 9.15
N THR A 199 -4.84 -25.59 9.08
CA THR A 199 -4.22 -26.39 10.15
C THR A 199 -2.89 -25.82 10.63
N THR A 200 -2.14 -25.17 9.74
CA THR A 200 -0.87 -24.50 10.03
C THR A 200 -0.99 -23.31 10.96
N LEU A 201 -2.13 -22.61 10.97
CA LEU A 201 -2.39 -21.44 11.81
C LEU A 201 -3.13 -21.79 13.11
N ARG A 202 -3.64 -23.03 13.24
CA ARG A 202 -4.37 -23.49 14.44
C ARG A 202 -3.45 -23.68 15.66
N GLY A 203 -2.14 -23.86 15.44
CA GLY A 203 -1.14 -24.02 16.50
C GLY A 203 -0.55 -22.71 17.04
N LEU A 204 -1.07 -21.55 16.61
CA LEU A 204 -0.51 -20.26 17.04
C LEU A 204 -0.85 -19.98 18.51
N PRO A 205 0.13 -19.55 19.32
CA PRO A 205 -0.11 -19.18 20.70
C PRO A 205 -1.13 -18.05 20.87
N PRO A 206 -1.96 -18.06 21.94
CA PRO A 206 -3.04 -17.10 22.14
C PRO A 206 -2.58 -15.67 22.48
N TYR A 207 -1.29 -15.46 22.76
CA TYR A 207 -0.73 -14.13 23.00
C TYR A 207 -0.38 -13.38 21.71
N LEU A 208 -0.45 -14.03 20.56
CA LEU A 208 -0.28 -13.37 19.27
C LEU A 208 -1.55 -12.57 18.91
N PRO A 209 -1.40 -11.47 18.16
CA PRO A 209 -2.56 -10.72 17.67
C PRO A 209 -3.47 -11.63 16.84
N GLN A 210 -4.76 -11.30 16.82
CA GLN A 210 -5.74 -12.02 16.01
C GLN A 210 -5.28 -12.06 14.55
N LEU A 211 -5.50 -13.22 13.91
CA LEU A 211 -5.18 -13.39 12.50
C LEU A 211 -5.91 -12.33 11.67
N PRO A 212 -5.26 -11.80 10.61
CA PRO A 212 -5.94 -10.91 9.68
C PRO A 212 -7.14 -11.63 9.02
N PRO A 213 -8.06 -10.91 8.38
CA PRO A 213 -9.22 -11.52 7.71
C PRO A 213 -8.85 -12.67 6.75
N LYS A 214 -9.77 -13.62 6.56
CA LYS A 214 -9.57 -14.83 5.73
C LYS A 214 -9.06 -14.53 4.32
N HIS A 215 -9.55 -13.47 3.69
CA HIS A 215 -9.13 -13.05 2.34
C HIS A 215 -7.69 -12.49 2.28
N THR A 216 -7.07 -12.21 3.43
CA THR A 216 -5.65 -11.80 3.50
C THR A 216 -4.71 -12.99 3.33
N TYR A 217 -5.08 -14.19 3.79
CA TYR A 217 -4.21 -15.36 3.78
C TYR A 217 -4.75 -16.54 2.95
N LEU A 218 -6.04 -16.56 2.62
CA LEU A 218 -6.61 -17.48 1.65
C LEU A 218 -6.78 -16.75 0.32
N GLN A 219 -6.05 -17.22 -0.68
CA GLN A 219 -6.29 -16.83 -2.05
C GLN A 219 -7.73 -17.20 -2.41
N THR A 220 -8.54 -16.21 -2.82
CA THR A 220 -9.85 -16.50 -3.39
C THR A 220 -9.59 -17.40 -4.60
N PRO A 221 -10.11 -18.64 -4.62
CA PRO A 221 -9.87 -19.52 -5.76
C PRO A 221 -10.32 -18.80 -7.02
N ALA A 222 -9.49 -18.85 -8.06
CA ALA A 222 -9.85 -18.26 -9.35
C ALA A 222 -11.24 -18.79 -9.71
N SER A 223 -12.17 -17.86 -10.00
CA SER A 223 -13.53 -18.24 -10.40
C SER A 223 -13.42 -19.34 -11.45
N PRO A 224 -14.18 -20.45 -11.32
CA PRO A 224 -14.12 -21.54 -12.28
C PRO A 224 -14.10 -20.95 -13.69
N PRO A 225 -13.15 -21.35 -14.56
CA PRO A 225 -13.07 -20.78 -15.89
C PRO A 225 -14.47 -20.93 -16.49
N LYS A 226 -15.07 -19.82 -16.94
CA LYS A 226 -16.41 -19.79 -17.55
C LYS A 226 -16.39 -20.59 -18.86
N LYS A 227 -16.15 -21.89 -18.79
CA LYS A 227 -16.28 -22.86 -19.88
C LYS A 227 -17.74 -23.31 -19.96
N ALA A 228 -18.65 -22.35 -20.12
CA ALA A 228 -20.05 -22.61 -20.44
C ALA A 228 -20.76 -21.32 -20.87
N ALA A 229 -20.37 -20.74 -22.02
CA ALA A 229 -21.28 -19.99 -22.89
C ALA A 229 -20.73 -19.80 -24.32
N LEU A 230 -20.06 -20.82 -24.87
CA LEU A 230 -19.95 -20.97 -26.33
C LEU A 230 -20.93 -22.03 -26.90
N PRO A 231 -22.24 -22.00 -26.59
CA PRO A 231 -23.24 -22.07 -27.65
C PRO A 231 -23.32 -20.68 -28.32
N SER A 232 -22.16 -20.21 -28.79
CA SER A 232 -21.80 -19.98 -30.19
C SER A 232 -22.48 -18.72 -30.71
N LEU A 233 -21.72 -17.62 -30.67
CA LEU A 233 -21.94 -16.43 -31.48
C LEU A 233 -22.36 -16.83 -32.91
N GLU A 234 -21.79 -17.90 -33.47
CA GLU A 234 -22.15 -18.43 -34.79
C GLU A 234 -23.60 -18.94 -34.84
N LYS A 235 -24.12 -19.56 -33.78
CA LYS A 235 -25.55 -19.94 -33.71
C LYS A 235 -26.44 -18.71 -33.68
N LYS A 236 -26.03 -17.65 -32.96
CA LYS A 236 -26.74 -16.35 -32.98
C LYS A 236 -26.64 -15.65 -34.34
N LEU A 237 -25.47 -15.66 -34.97
CA LEU A 237 -25.26 -15.09 -36.30
C LEU A 237 -26.05 -15.83 -37.37
N LYS A 238 -26.05 -17.17 -37.38
CA LYS A 238 -26.87 -17.97 -38.29
C LYS A 238 -28.36 -17.70 -38.14
N THR A 239 -28.83 -17.55 -36.90
CA THR A 239 -30.24 -17.19 -36.64
C THR A 239 -30.54 -15.77 -37.15
N ALA A 240 -29.64 -14.82 -36.92
CA ALA A 240 -29.79 -13.45 -37.42
C ALA A 240 -29.79 -13.38 -38.95
N SER A 241 -28.89 -14.11 -39.63
CA SER A 241 -28.86 -14.21 -41.10
C SER A 241 -30.14 -14.84 -41.64
N LEU A 242 -30.66 -15.89 -41.00
CA LEU A 242 -31.93 -16.52 -41.39
C LEU A 242 -33.11 -15.54 -41.26
N VAL A 243 -33.17 -14.78 -40.16
CA VAL A 243 -34.21 -13.76 -39.95
C VAL A 243 -34.10 -12.68 -41.03
N GLN A 244 -32.91 -12.18 -41.32
CA GLN A 244 -32.68 -11.17 -42.35
C GLN A 244 -33.11 -11.65 -43.74
N GLU A 245 -32.76 -12.88 -44.10
CA GLU A 245 -33.13 -13.45 -45.40
C GLU A 245 -34.64 -13.67 -45.52
N SER A 246 -35.30 -14.11 -44.44
CA SER A 246 -36.76 -14.22 -44.41
C SER A 246 -37.46 -12.87 -44.56
N LEU A 247 -36.94 -11.83 -43.89
CA LEU A 247 -37.49 -10.47 -43.94
C LEU A 247 -37.28 -9.85 -45.32
N LYS A 248 -36.12 -10.08 -45.93
CA LYS A 248 -35.83 -9.65 -47.30
C LYS A 248 -36.76 -10.32 -48.31
N ASN A 249 -36.97 -11.63 -48.19
CA ASN A 249 -37.89 -12.36 -49.07
C ASN A 249 -39.33 -11.89 -48.91
N LEU A 250 -39.75 -11.60 -47.67
CA LEU A 250 -41.07 -11.03 -47.40
C LEU A 250 -41.19 -9.65 -48.06
N LEU A 251 -40.21 -8.76 -47.87
CA LEU A 251 -40.23 -7.42 -48.46
C LEU A 251 -40.25 -7.47 -49.99
N LEU A 252 -39.44 -8.33 -50.62
CA LEU A 252 -39.46 -8.51 -52.07
C LEU A 252 -40.79 -9.07 -52.57
N ALA A 253 -41.38 -10.04 -51.86
CA ALA A 253 -42.70 -10.57 -52.19
C ALA A 253 -43.81 -9.51 -52.05
N THR A 254 -43.68 -8.58 -51.10
CA THR A 254 -44.62 -7.45 -50.96
C THR A 254 -44.35 -6.31 -51.94
N GLU A 255 -43.11 -6.08 -52.36
CA GLU A 255 -42.73 -5.01 -53.28
C GLU A 255 -43.30 -5.26 -54.69
N ASP A 256 -43.23 -6.50 -55.19
CA ASP A 256 -43.87 -6.87 -56.46
C ASP A 256 -45.41 -6.97 -56.36
N SER A 257 -45.96 -7.10 -55.13
CA SER A 257 -47.42 -7.16 -54.89
C SER A 257 -48.05 -5.79 -54.58
N THR A 258 -47.24 -4.74 -54.40
CA THR A 258 -47.68 -3.37 -54.10
C THR A 258 -48.40 -2.72 -55.30
N GLY A 259 -48.37 -3.35 -56.48
CA GLY A 259 -49.08 -2.85 -57.66
C GLY A 259 -50.56 -3.21 -57.75
N GLN A 260 -51.11 -4.13 -56.95
CA GLN A 260 -52.38 -4.78 -57.30
C GLN A 260 -53.46 -4.89 -56.20
N GLU A 261 -53.19 -4.50 -54.95
CA GLU A 261 -54.10 -4.78 -53.81
C GLU A 261 -54.51 -3.53 -52.97
N ASP A 262 -53.99 -2.33 -53.30
CA ASP A 262 -54.18 -1.08 -52.51
C ASP A 262 -55.64 -0.56 -52.42
N ALA A 263 -56.62 -1.27 -52.98
CA ALA A 263 -58.04 -0.94 -52.86
C ALA A 263 -58.79 -1.70 -51.76
N GLU A 264 -58.24 -2.79 -51.19
CA GLU A 264 -59.01 -3.64 -50.25
C GLU A 264 -58.45 -3.67 -48.81
N LEU A 265 -57.21 -3.20 -48.58
CA LEU A 265 -56.51 -3.35 -47.30
C LEU A 265 -56.62 -2.15 -46.32
N LEU A 266 -57.53 -1.21 -46.56
CA LEU A 266 -57.88 -0.15 -45.58
C LEU A 266 -58.87 -0.63 -44.50
N GLY A 267 -59.33 -1.89 -44.57
CA GLY A 267 -60.27 -2.48 -43.60
C GLY A 267 -59.63 -3.11 -42.34
N HIS A 268 -58.32 -3.33 -42.32
CA HIS A 268 -57.62 -4.02 -41.22
C HIS A 268 -56.70 -3.10 -40.41
N ILE A 269 -57.27 -2.02 -39.85
CA ILE A 269 -56.62 -1.25 -38.79
C ILE A 269 -56.63 -2.12 -37.52
N VAL A 270 -55.51 -2.79 -37.25
CA VAL A 270 -55.28 -3.55 -36.01
C VAL A 270 -54.81 -2.57 -34.93
N ASN A 271 -55.55 -2.55 -33.83
CA ASN A 271 -55.34 -1.76 -32.62
C ASN A 271 -54.00 -2.14 -31.92
N TRP A 272 -53.06 -1.21 -31.78
CA TRP A 272 -51.73 -1.44 -31.19
C TRP A 272 -51.65 -1.21 -29.67
N GLU A 273 -52.78 -0.97 -28.97
CA GLU A 273 -52.77 -0.47 -27.60
C GLU A 273 -52.90 -1.54 -26.49
N THR A 274 -52.35 -2.75 -26.68
CA THR A 274 -52.31 -3.76 -25.61
C THR A 274 -50.94 -4.41 -25.50
N GLY A 275 -50.04 -3.80 -24.73
CA GLY A 275 -48.72 -4.37 -24.45
C GLY A 275 -47.85 -3.63 -23.44
N LEU A 276 -48.40 -2.85 -22.51
CA LEU A 276 -47.62 -2.25 -21.42
C LEU A 276 -47.21 -3.34 -20.41
N HIS A 277 -45.96 -3.81 -20.52
CA HIS A 277 -45.33 -4.63 -19.48
C HIS A 277 -45.03 -3.80 -18.22
N PRO A 278 -45.43 -4.23 -17.01
CA PRO A 278 -45.17 -3.49 -15.79
C PRO A 278 -43.68 -3.56 -15.39
N ARG A 279 -43.07 -2.39 -15.19
CA ARG A 279 -41.70 -2.25 -14.66
C ARG A 279 -41.62 -2.77 -13.22
N LYS A 280 -40.73 -3.74 -12.97
CA LYS A 280 -40.40 -4.27 -11.64
C LYS A 280 -39.82 -3.16 -10.75
N ARG A 281 -40.55 -2.80 -9.69
CA ARG A 281 -40.08 -1.96 -8.57
C ARG A 281 -39.18 -2.78 -7.66
N TRP A 282 -37.96 -2.33 -7.45
CA TRP A 282 -37.06 -2.89 -6.44
C TRP A 282 -37.49 -2.34 -5.07
N LYS A 283 -37.84 -3.23 -4.13
CA LYS A 283 -38.07 -2.86 -2.73
C LYS A 283 -36.71 -2.73 -2.05
N VAL A 284 -36.37 -1.53 -1.60
CA VAL A 284 -35.32 -1.30 -0.61
C VAL A 284 -35.96 -1.52 0.76
N GLY A 285 -35.54 -2.58 1.44
CA GLY A 285 -36.00 -2.91 2.79
C GLY A 285 -35.49 -1.88 3.80
N GLY A 286 -36.37 -1.47 4.71
CA GLY A 286 -36.04 -0.63 5.85
C GLY A 286 -36.36 -1.34 7.16
N ARG A 287 -35.45 -1.11 8.11
CA ARG A 287 -35.36 -1.58 9.51
C ARG A 287 -34.77 -2.96 9.73
#